data_AF-A0A7C7NNQ0-F1
#
_entry.id   AF-A0A7C7NNQ0-F1
#
_cell.length_a   1.000
_cell.length_b   1.000
_cell.length_c   1.000
_cell.angle_alpha   90.00
_cell.angle_beta   90.00
_cell.angle_gamma   90.00
#
_symmetry.space_group_name_H-M   'P 1'
#
loop_
_entity.id
_entity.type
_entity.pdbx_description
1 polymer ?
#
loop_
_entity_poly.entity_id
_entity_poly.type
_entity_poly.pdbx_seq_one_letter_code
_entity_poly.pdbx_strand_id
1 'polypeptide(L)'
;MRYEVHIYKGHPAFYETKEAPYVPYQNIETYIETSFDYMTYGMDPAEKLFIEGFNYFIDYLLSDGDEYYLHEAKKAFAHTYNKFDESKYMLGLIRILEGNPQDARRFFEAITDFTFPRFIQYYRVPTLVVTDDEGKTYYMTPSEEGIKKILQILER
;
A
#
# COMPACT_ATOMS: atom_id res chain seq x y z
N MET A 1 18.00 3.90 -7.76
CA MET A 1 16.89 3.98 -6.76
C MET A 1 16.39 2.59 -6.41
N ARG A 2 16.16 2.33 -5.12
CA ARG A 2 15.57 1.09 -4.58
C ARG A 2 14.20 1.41 -4.00
N TYR A 3 13.20 0.60 -4.35
CA TYR A 3 11.82 0.72 -3.89
C TYR A 3 11.48 -0.42 -2.93
N GLU A 4 10.83 -0.07 -1.82
CA GLU A 4 10.30 -1.02 -0.83
C GLU A 4 8.92 -0.55 -0.36
N VAL A 5 8.14 -1.47 0.20
CA VAL A 5 6.89 -1.14 0.87
C VAL A 5 6.95 -1.63 2.31
N HIS A 6 6.76 -0.71 3.26
CA HIS A 6 6.69 -1.00 4.69
C HIS A 6 5.24 -0.82 5.15
N ILE A 7 4.73 -1.75 5.95
CA ILE A 7 3.36 -1.66 6.47
C ILE A 7 3.41 -1.31 7.96
N TYR A 8 3.18 -0.05 8.29
CA TYR A 8 3.18 0.39 9.69
C TYR A 8 1.84 0.10 10.37
N LYS A 9 1.90 -0.32 11.64
CA LYS A 9 0.72 -0.56 12.47
C LYS A 9 0.38 0.70 13.28
N GLY A 10 -0.73 1.33 12.94
CA GLY A 10 -1.20 2.53 13.64
C GLY A 10 -2.08 3.41 12.76
N HIS A 11 -2.53 4.53 13.30
CA HIS A 11 -3.28 5.51 12.52
C HIS A 11 -2.34 6.24 11.54
N PRO A 12 -2.71 6.44 10.26
CA PRO A 12 -1.88 7.17 9.28
C PRO A 12 -1.36 8.52 9.77
N ALA A 13 -2.16 9.26 10.55
CA ALA A 13 -1.75 10.54 11.15
C ALA A 13 -0.52 10.48 12.08
N PHE A 14 -0.10 9.29 12.56
CA PHE A 14 1.14 9.14 13.34
C PHE A 14 2.38 8.89 12.46
N TYR A 15 2.19 8.70 11.15
CA TYR A 15 3.26 8.42 10.19
C TYR A 15 3.24 9.49 9.10
N GLU A 16 4.12 10.47 9.25
CA GLU A 16 4.27 11.56 8.29
C GLU A 16 5.19 11.17 7.14
N THR A 17 4.88 11.70 5.95
CA THR A 17 5.80 11.63 4.82
C THR A 17 7.06 12.40 5.18
N LYS A 18 8.22 11.75 5.13
CA LYS A 18 9.47 12.38 5.55
C LYS A 18 10.69 11.76 4.91
N GLU A 19 11.75 12.55 4.95
CA GLU A 19 13.09 12.11 4.66
C GLU A 19 13.80 11.75 5.98
N ALA A 20 14.39 10.57 6.05
CA ALA A 20 15.08 10.08 7.24
C ALA A 20 16.14 9.03 6.88
N PRO A 21 17.12 8.76 7.77
CA PRO A 21 18.00 7.61 7.59
C PRO A 21 17.22 6.31 7.44
N TYR A 22 17.70 5.41 6.59
CA TYR A 22 17.08 4.10 6.42
C TYR A 22 17.05 3.32 7.73
N VAL A 23 15.86 2.87 8.11
CA VAL A 23 15.61 1.97 9.24
C VAL A 23 15.07 0.66 8.68
N PRO A 24 15.74 -0.49 8.91
CA PRO A 24 15.20 -1.80 8.57
C PRO A 24 13.85 -2.03 9.26
N TYR A 25 12.87 -2.54 8.51
CA TYR A 25 11.54 -2.82 9.02
C TYR A 25 11.12 -4.24 8.64
N GLN A 26 10.60 -5.00 9.61
CA GLN A 26 10.10 -6.36 9.40
C GLN A 26 8.56 -6.34 9.39
N ASN A 27 7.95 -6.77 8.28
CA ASN A 27 6.48 -6.76 8.10
C ASN A 27 5.72 -7.85 8.89
N ILE A 28 6.33 -8.46 9.92
CA ILE A 28 5.94 -9.77 10.48
C ILE A 28 4.57 -9.77 11.21
N GLU A 29 3.95 -8.61 11.46
CA GLU A 29 2.63 -8.51 12.14
C GLU A 29 1.69 -7.48 11.48
N THR A 30 1.52 -7.58 10.16
CA THR A 30 0.86 -6.53 9.37
C THR A 30 -0.44 -6.95 8.68
N TYR A 31 -0.88 -8.19 8.86
CA TYR A 31 -2.18 -8.67 8.35
C TYR A 31 -3.35 -7.87 8.92
N ILE A 32 -4.40 -7.71 8.11
CA ILE A 32 -5.70 -7.29 8.60
C ILE A 32 -6.39 -8.54 9.16
N GLU A 33 -6.42 -8.64 10.48
CA GLU A 33 -7.13 -9.71 11.17
C GLU A 33 -8.64 -9.44 11.10
N THR A 34 -9.35 -10.18 10.26
CA THR A 34 -10.80 -10.28 10.34
C THR A 34 -11.13 -11.23 11.49
N SER A 35 -11.11 -10.72 12.72
CA SER A 35 -11.51 -11.53 13.86
C SER A 35 -12.97 -11.98 13.67
N PHE A 36 -13.17 -13.29 13.55
CA PHE A 36 -14.46 -14.01 13.51
C PHE A 36 -15.28 -13.94 12.20
N ASP A 37 -15.56 -15.13 11.66
CA ASP A 37 -16.56 -15.40 10.60
C ASP A 37 -17.95 -14.82 10.90
N TYR A 38 -18.25 -14.52 12.18
CA TYR A 38 -19.49 -13.85 12.57
C TYR A 38 -19.52 -12.36 12.18
N MET A 39 -18.36 -11.66 12.16
CA MET A 39 -18.26 -10.26 11.75
C MET A 39 -18.19 -10.07 10.23
N THR A 40 -17.89 -11.13 9.47
CA THR A 40 -18.01 -11.11 8.00
C THR A 40 -19.45 -11.37 7.53
N TYR A 41 -20.34 -11.81 8.43
CA TYR A 41 -21.76 -12.04 8.17
C TYR A 41 -22.51 -10.70 8.08
N GLY A 42 -22.37 -10.01 6.96
CA GLY A 42 -22.93 -8.68 6.71
C GLY A 42 -21.92 -7.66 6.18
N MET A 43 -20.63 -8.01 6.14
CA MET A 43 -19.61 -7.15 5.53
C MET A 43 -19.81 -7.08 4.02
N ASP A 44 -19.72 -5.87 3.47
CA ASP A 44 -19.87 -5.62 2.03
C ASP A 44 -18.88 -6.50 1.23
N PRO A 45 -19.32 -7.14 0.13
CA PRO A 45 -18.44 -8.00 -0.65
C PRO A 45 -17.16 -7.33 -1.16
N ALA A 46 -17.20 -6.03 -1.47
CA ALA A 46 -15.99 -5.32 -1.88
C ALA A 46 -15.04 -5.09 -0.70
N GLU A 47 -15.56 -4.84 0.51
CA GLU A 47 -14.73 -4.71 1.71
C GLU A 47 -13.99 -6.02 1.99
N LYS A 48 -14.68 -7.17 1.90
CA LYS A 48 -14.04 -8.49 2.04
C LYS A 48 -12.91 -8.68 1.03
N LEU A 49 -13.18 -8.36 -0.23
CA LEU A 49 -12.21 -8.51 -1.31
C LEU A 49 -11.02 -7.56 -1.14
N PHE A 50 -11.24 -6.35 -0.63
CA PHE A 50 -10.15 -5.44 -0.29
C PHE A 50 -9.23 -6.03 0.79
N ILE A 51 -9.81 -6.56 1.87
CA ILE A 51 -9.04 -7.17 2.96
C ILE A 51 -8.26 -8.39 2.48
N GLU A 52 -8.89 -9.25 1.69
CA GLU A 52 -8.24 -10.42 1.07
C GLU A 52 -7.06 -9.99 0.19
N GLY A 53 -7.28 -9.00 -0.68
CA GLY A 53 -6.21 -8.43 -1.51
C GLY A 53 -5.06 -7.83 -0.69
N PHE A 54 -5.38 -7.16 0.41
CA PHE A 54 -4.39 -6.63 1.33
C PHE A 54 -3.59 -7.72 2.01
N ASN A 55 -4.23 -8.79 2.48
CA ASN A 55 -3.54 -9.90 3.13
C ASN A 55 -2.66 -10.67 2.14
N TYR A 56 -3.09 -10.89 0.90
CA TYR A 56 -2.21 -11.42 -0.16
C TYR A 56 -1.02 -10.49 -0.43
N PHE A 57 -1.22 -9.17 -0.38
CA PHE A 57 -0.10 -8.24 -0.52
C PHE A 57 0.90 -8.37 0.63
N ILE A 58 0.43 -8.61 1.86
CA ILE A 58 1.31 -8.91 3.00
C ILE A 58 2.07 -10.23 2.76
N ASP A 59 1.39 -11.28 2.31
CA ASP A 59 2.02 -12.57 2.01
C ASP A 59 3.16 -12.41 1.01
N TYR A 60 2.96 -11.63 -0.07
CA TYR A 60 4.02 -11.30 -1.02
C TYR A 60 5.24 -10.65 -0.37
N LEU A 61 5.02 -9.67 0.53
CA LEU A 61 6.10 -8.98 1.22
C LEU A 61 6.86 -9.88 2.21
N LEU A 62 6.23 -10.95 2.69
CA LEU A 62 6.82 -11.90 3.64
C LEU A 62 7.43 -13.13 2.96
N SER A 63 7.08 -13.41 1.70
CA SER A 63 7.48 -14.63 1.00
C SER A 63 8.69 -14.45 0.07
N ASP A 64 9.51 -13.42 0.29
CA ASP A 64 10.62 -13.03 -0.60
C ASP A 64 10.17 -12.80 -2.07
N GLY A 65 8.94 -12.31 -2.26
CA GLY A 65 8.45 -11.87 -3.56
C GLY A 65 7.76 -12.93 -4.43
N ASP A 66 7.01 -13.85 -3.83
CA ASP A 66 6.26 -14.88 -4.59
C ASP A 66 5.14 -14.23 -5.43
N GLU A 67 5.31 -14.29 -6.75
CA GLU A 67 4.42 -13.64 -7.70
C GLU A 67 2.96 -14.13 -7.62
N TYR A 68 2.70 -15.32 -7.10
CA TYR A 68 1.34 -15.81 -6.89
C TYR A 68 0.53 -14.86 -5.98
N TYR A 69 1.11 -14.47 -4.85
CA TYR A 69 0.43 -13.59 -3.89
C TYR A 69 0.24 -12.18 -4.47
N LEU A 70 1.24 -11.68 -5.21
CA LEU A 70 1.13 -10.38 -5.88
C LEU A 70 0.02 -10.38 -6.94
N HIS A 71 -0.12 -11.49 -7.68
CA HIS A 71 -1.17 -11.68 -8.68
C HIS A 71 -2.57 -11.65 -8.06
N GLU A 72 -2.80 -12.43 -7.00
CA GLU A 72 -4.11 -12.46 -6.33
C GLU A 72 -4.44 -11.12 -5.64
N ALA A 73 -3.45 -10.47 -5.01
CA ALA A 73 -3.60 -9.12 -4.47
C ALA A 73 -4.05 -8.12 -5.54
N LYS A 74 -3.35 -8.09 -6.68
CA LYS A 74 -3.66 -7.22 -7.82
C LYS A 74 -5.07 -7.46 -8.36
N LYS A 75 -5.46 -8.72 -8.51
CA LYS A 75 -6.79 -9.11 -8.97
C LYS A 75 -7.87 -8.62 -8.01
N ALA A 76 -7.70 -8.81 -6.70
CA ALA A 76 -8.64 -8.34 -5.69
C ALA A 76 -8.78 -6.80 -5.70
N PHE A 77 -7.66 -6.07 -5.75
CA PHE A 77 -7.69 -4.61 -5.83
C PHE A 77 -8.29 -4.08 -7.13
N ALA A 78 -8.10 -4.78 -8.27
CA ALA A 78 -8.73 -4.39 -9.53
C ALA A 78 -10.27 -4.42 -9.48
N HIS A 79 -10.85 -5.39 -8.76
CA HIS A 79 -12.30 -5.49 -8.58
C HIS A 79 -12.87 -4.40 -7.65
N THR A 80 -12.04 -3.84 -6.78
CA THR A 80 -12.42 -2.77 -5.84
C THR A 80 -11.94 -1.39 -6.27
N TYR A 81 -11.23 -1.28 -7.40
CA TYR A 81 -10.62 -0.06 -7.94
C TYR A 81 -11.58 1.12 -8.09
N ASN A 82 -12.79 0.87 -8.61
CA ASN A 82 -13.80 1.92 -8.80
C ASN A 82 -14.56 2.29 -7.52
N LYS A 83 -14.33 1.56 -6.42
CA LYS A 83 -15.03 1.76 -5.16
C LYS A 83 -14.14 2.47 -4.14
N PHE A 84 -12.87 2.10 -4.07
CA PHE A 84 -11.96 2.50 -2.99
C PHE A 84 -10.69 3.13 -3.55
N ASP A 85 -10.39 4.35 -3.08
CA ASP A 85 -9.13 5.03 -3.44
C ASP A 85 -7.91 4.30 -2.84
N GLU A 86 -8.07 3.58 -1.73
CA GLU A 86 -7.04 2.68 -1.20
C GLU A 86 -6.63 1.60 -2.22
N SER A 87 -7.58 1.06 -3.00
CA SER A 87 -7.27 0.07 -4.03
C SER A 87 -6.43 0.67 -5.16
N LYS A 88 -6.66 1.95 -5.50
CA LYS A 88 -5.84 2.67 -6.48
C LYS A 88 -4.43 2.85 -5.93
N TYR A 89 -4.31 3.29 -4.67
CA TYR A 89 -3.02 3.41 -4.00
C TYR A 89 -2.24 2.08 -3.99
N MET A 90 -2.89 0.99 -3.57
CA MET A 90 -2.26 -0.35 -3.53
C MET A 90 -1.86 -0.85 -4.93
N LEU A 91 -2.67 -0.62 -5.96
CA LEU A 91 -2.31 -0.97 -7.35
C LEU A 91 -1.11 -0.15 -7.85
N GLY A 92 -1.02 1.12 -7.47
CA GLY A 92 0.17 1.94 -7.72
C GLY A 92 1.42 1.33 -7.08
N LEU A 93 1.36 0.95 -5.81
CA LEU A 93 2.47 0.28 -5.13
C LEU A 93 2.85 -1.05 -5.80
N ILE A 94 1.88 -1.87 -6.18
CA ILE A 94 2.12 -3.13 -6.90
C ILE A 94 2.85 -2.86 -8.22
N ARG A 95 2.46 -1.84 -9.00
CA ARG A 95 3.17 -1.52 -10.25
C ARG A 95 4.62 -1.10 -10.04
N ILE A 96 4.90 -0.40 -8.95
CA ILE A 96 6.28 -0.07 -8.57
C ILE A 96 7.07 -1.36 -8.26
N LEU A 97 6.50 -2.28 -7.47
CA LEU A 97 7.13 -3.56 -7.13
C LEU A 97 7.33 -4.48 -8.34
N GLU A 98 6.43 -4.43 -9.32
CA GLU A 98 6.58 -5.11 -10.62
C GLU A 98 7.67 -4.49 -11.52
N GLY A 99 8.37 -3.44 -11.07
CA GLY A 99 9.38 -2.74 -11.86
C GLY A 99 8.81 -1.82 -12.95
N ASN A 100 7.53 -1.46 -12.86
CA ASN A 100 6.83 -0.60 -13.81
C ASN A 100 6.38 0.74 -13.17
N PRO A 101 7.31 1.57 -12.67
CA PRO A 101 6.99 2.80 -11.94
C PRO A 101 6.22 3.83 -12.78
N GLN A 102 6.48 3.91 -14.09
CA GLN A 102 5.74 4.83 -14.98
C GLN A 102 4.26 4.46 -15.08
N ASP A 103 3.96 3.17 -15.14
CA ASP A 103 2.59 2.63 -15.13
C ASP A 103 1.88 2.80 -13.79
N ALA A 104 2.64 3.01 -12.70
CA ALA A 104 2.09 3.27 -11.38
C ALA A 104 1.44 4.65 -11.29
N ARG A 105 1.99 5.64 -12.03
CA ARG A 105 1.55 7.04 -12.01
C ARG A 105 0.05 7.20 -12.20
N ARG A 106 -0.54 6.54 -13.20
CA ARG A 106 -1.99 6.61 -13.50
C ARG A 106 -2.87 6.20 -12.32
N PHE A 107 -2.39 5.31 -11.46
CA PHE A 107 -3.15 4.85 -10.30
C PHE A 107 -3.15 5.91 -9.20
N PHE A 108 -2.00 6.54 -8.96
CA PHE A 108 -1.87 7.62 -8.00
C PHE A 108 -2.61 8.89 -8.43
N GLU A 109 -2.56 9.24 -9.73
CA GLU A 109 -3.29 10.39 -10.29
C GLU A 109 -4.81 10.21 -10.26
N ALA A 110 -5.29 8.95 -10.25
CA ALA A 110 -6.71 8.65 -10.18
C ALA A 110 -7.31 8.74 -8.76
N ILE A 111 -6.48 8.97 -7.73
CA ILE A 111 -6.94 9.13 -6.35
C ILE A 111 -7.59 10.50 -6.18
N THR A 112 -8.80 10.51 -5.64
CA THR A 112 -9.58 11.74 -5.44
C THR A 112 -9.90 12.01 -3.96
N ASP A 113 -9.95 10.97 -3.14
CA ASP A 113 -10.13 11.03 -1.70
C ASP A 113 -8.85 10.57 -0.99
N PHE A 114 -8.25 11.48 -0.21
CA PHE A 114 -7.02 11.26 0.52
C PHE A 114 -7.24 10.88 2.00
N THR A 115 -8.49 10.61 2.40
CA THR A 115 -8.81 10.22 3.78
C THR A 115 -8.46 8.77 4.09
N PHE A 116 -8.41 7.89 3.07
CA PHE A 116 -8.06 6.48 3.17
C PHE A 116 -8.65 5.75 4.39
N PRO A 117 -9.99 5.74 4.55
CA PRO A 117 -10.67 5.23 5.74
C PRO A 117 -10.33 3.78 6.11
N ARG A 118 -9.98 2.91 5.16
CA ARG A 118 -9.64 1.50 5.46
C ARG A 118 -8.30 1.37 6.15
N PHE A 119 -7.31 2.15 5.72
CA PHE A 119 -6.01 2.19 6.39
C PHE A 119 -6.14 2.68 7.84
N ILE A 120 -7.07 3.61 8.09
CA ILE A 120 -7.45 4.06 9.43
C ILE A 120 -8.17 2.94 10.19
N GLN A 121 -9.24 2.38 9.62
CA GLN A 121 -10.10 1.38 10.25
C GLN A 121 -9.30 0.15 10.71
N TYR A 122 -8.38 -0.32 9.88
CA TYR A 122 -7.58 -1.51 10.17
C TYR A 122 -6.23 -1.21 10.82
N TYR A 123 -5.90 0.07 11.04
CA TYR A 123 -4.62 0.51 11.57
C TYR A 123 -3.44 -0.09 10.79
N ARG A 124 -3.49 -0.04 9.46
CA ARG A 124 -2.44 -0.51 8.55
C ARG A 124 -2.10 0.60 7.56
N VAL A 125 -0.85 1.04 7.59
CA VAL A 125 -0.37 2.20 6.83
C VAL A 125 0.68 1.72 5.81
N PRO A 126 0.26 1.38 4.58
CA PRO A 126 1.17 0.99 3.51
C PRO A 126 2.00 2.19 3.04
N THR A 127 3.31 2.15 3.28
CA THR A 127 4.23 3.26 3.04
C THR A 127 5.24 2.88 1.98
N LEU A 128 5.36 3.70 0.94
CA LEU A 128 6.43 3.53 -0.05
C LEU A 128 7.74 4.08 0.53
N VAL A 129 8.77 3.26 0.53
CA VAL A 129 10.11 3.61 0.97
C VAL A 129 11.02 3.62 -0.24
N VAL A 130 11.62 4.77 -0.52
CA VAL A 130 12.50 4.96 -1.67
C VAL A 130 13.86 5.41 -1.19
N THR A 131 14.88 4.62 -1.49
CA THR A 131 16.26 4.97 -1.23
C THR A 131 16.94 5.35 -2.54
N ASP A 132 17.46 6.56 -2.62
CA ASP A 132 18.25 7.00 -3.77
C ASP A 132 19.66 6.42 -3.75
N ASP A 133 20.41 6.66 -4.83
CA ASP A 133 21.75 6.10 -4.99
C ASP A 133 22.79 6.79 -4.08
N GLU A 134 22.42 7.90 -3.44
CA GLU A 134 23.21 8.63 -2.44
C GLU A 134 22.96 8.10 -1.01
N GLY A 135 22.06 7.12 -0.85
CA GLY A 135 21.72 6.49 0.42
C GLY A 135 20.67 7.25 1.24
N LYS A 136 20.01 8.24 0.64
CA LYS A 136 18.98 9.05 1.27
C LYS A 136 17.62 8.40 1.05
N THR A 137 16.84 8.28 2.12
CA THR A 137 15.58 7.52 2.12
C THR A 137 14.37 8.44 2.36
N TYR A 138 13.37 8.28 1.51
CA TYR A 138 12.07 8.93 1.62
C TYR A 138 11.01 7.89 2.01
N TYR A 139 10.27 8.19 3.07
CA TYR A 139 9.13 7.44 3.55
C TYR A 139 7.86 8.21 3.15
N MET A 140 7.05 7.63 2.26
CA MET A 140 5.85 8.29 1.70
C MET A 140 4.60 7.52 2.11
N THR A 141 3.85 8.12 3.03
CA THR A 141 2.66 7.52 3.64
C THR A 141 1.41 7.81 2.79
N PRO A 142 0.31 7.05 2.93
CA PRO A 142 -0.91 7.27 2.16
C PRO A 142 -1.59 8.56 2.64
N SER A 143 -1.18 9.66 2.04
CA SER A 143 -1.62 11.03 2.31
C SER A 143 -1.49 11.86 1.03
N GLU A 144 -2.15 13.02 0.97
CA GLU A 144 -2.03 13.92 -0.18
C GLU A 144 -0.57 14.34 -0.43
N GLU A 145 0.17 14.68 0.63
CA GLU A 145 1.59 15.03 0.54
C GLU A 145 2.43 13.85 0.06
N GLY A 146 2.21 12.65 0.62
CA GLY A 146 2.90 11.44 0.22
C GLY A 146 2.69 11.12 -1.25
N ILE A 147 1.45 11.21 -1.75
CA ILE A 147 1.13 10.96 -3.15
C ILE A 147 1.76 12.00 -4.08
N LYS A 148 1.73 13.29 -3.71
CA LYS A 148 2.44 14.33 -4.47
C LYS A 148 3.93 14.03 -4.56
N LYS A 149 4.55 13.57 -3.45
CA LYS A 149 5.96 13.20 -3.42
C LYS A 149 6.26 11.98 -4.29
N ILE A 150 5.40 10.96 -4.26
CA ILE A 150 5.50 9.78 -5.13
C ILE A 150 5.48 10.23 -6.59
N LEU A 151 4.50 11.04 -7.00
CA LEU A 151 4.38 11.52 -8.37
C LEU A 151 5.62 12.30 -8.83
N GLN A 152 6.18 13.16 -7.98
CA GLN A 152 7.43 13.88 -8.28
C GLN A 152 8.64 12.96 -8.49
N ILE A 153 8.70 11.83 -7.79
CA ILE A 153 9.77 10.83 -7.95
C ILE A 153 9.58 10.07 -9.26
N LEU A 154 8.34 9.70 -9.59
CA LEU A 154 8.01 8.96 -10.82
C LEU A 154 8.16 9.81 -12.10
N GLU A 155 8.15 11.14 -11.99
CA GLU A 155 8.39 12.07 -13.11
C GLU A 155 9.87 12.19 -13.54
N ARG A 156 10.80 11.65 -12.74
CA ARG A 156 12.24 11.67 -13.03
C ARG A 156 12.67 10.46 -13.84
#